data_AF-A0A848FV13-F1
#
_entry.id   AF-A0A848FV13-F1
#
_cell.length_a   1.000
_cell.length_b   1.000
_cell.length_c   1.000
_cell.angle_alpha   90.00
_cell.angle_beta   90.00
_cell.angle_gamma   90.00
#
_symmetry.space_group_name_H-M   'P 1'
#
loop_
_entity.id
_entity.type
_entity.pdbx_description
1 polymer ?
#
loop_
_entity_poly.entity_id
_entity_poly.type
_entity_poly.pdbx_seq_one_letter_code
_entity_poly.pdbx_strand_id
1 'polypeptide(L)'
;MVLNFLWIAFFLIAFVVALIRLLMGDTEVFKHIMDGVFESANTGVTISIGLIGVMALFLGFMNVGEKAGAIRFLSRIVGPFFSKLFPELPKNDPAMGHMMMNFSANLLGLDNAATPFGLKSMESLQKSNPNPDTASNSQIMFMVLHASGLTIIPVAIIAQRAILKSNNPTEIFVPAIICTFVATMVAICVTALWQKFNFKQWRMIILVGAIGSIILGSLGYFLRYYLSNESATAFSNIISNGLIMLFFVVMILGGMWKKVHVYDSFIEGAKQGFDVAVKIIPYLVGMLVAISVLRNCGVFDIIVNGMKWLVTALGFDTAWVEALPTALMRPFSGSGSRAMMIDAMKVNGPDSFIGRLSCLFQGSADTTFYIVALYFGSVGIKKTRYAIPASLIADLAGIITAILIAYNWPWSS
;
A
#
# COMPACT_ATOMS: atom_id res chain seq x y z
N MET A 1 -14.20 -14.20 -2.05
CA MET A 1 -15.59 -14.01 -2.49
C MET A 1 -15.79 -12.71 -3.28
N VAL A 2 -15.40 -11.53 -2.77
CA VAL A 2 -15.59 -10.24 -3.49
C VAL A 2 -14.80 -10.17 -4.82
N LEU A 3 -13.53 -10.58 -4.83
CA LEU A 3 -12.72 -10.57 -6.06
C LEU A 3 -13.32 -11.43 -7.18
N ASN A 4 -13.93 -12.57 -6.83
CA ASN A 4 -14.62 -13.43 -7.79
C ASN A 4 -15.80 -12.70 -8.43
N PHE A 5 -16.63 -12.02 -7.62
CA PHE A 5 -17.75 -11.24 -8.12
C PHE A 5 -17.29 -10.07 -8.99
N LEU A 6 -16.26 -9.32 -8.55
CA LEU A 6 -15.69 -8.23 -9.34
C LEU A 6 -15.16 -8.72 -10.68
N TRP A 7 -14.39 -9.82 -10.69
CA TRP A 7 -13.84 -10.38 -11.92
C TRP A 7 -14.94 -10.82 -12.88
N ILE A 8 -15.95 -11.56 -12.41
CA ILE A 8 -17.12 -11.94 -13.22
C ILE A 8 -17.84 -10.69 -13.75
N ALA A 9 -18.09 -9.71 -12.89
CA ALA A 9 -18.75 -8.47 -13.28
C ALA A 9 -17.98 -7.71 -14.36
N PHE A 10 -16.65 -7.67 -14.30
CA PHE A 10 -15.82 -6.98 -15.30
C PHE A 10 -16.05 -7.56 -16.70
N PHE A 11 -16.05 -8.89 -16.83
CA PHE A 11 -16.29 -9.55 -18.11
C PHE A 11 -17.74 -9.41 -18.59
N LEU A 12 -18.72 -9.60 -17.70
CA LEU A 12 -20.13 -9.50 -18.08
C LEU A 12 -20.52 -8.08 -18.50
N ILE A 13 -20.10 -7.06 -17.74
CA ILE A 13 -20.35 -5.66 -18.07
C ILE A 13 -19.67 -5.31 -19.39
N ALA A 14 -18.40 -5.69 -19.57
CA ALA A 14 -17.69 -5.41 -20.82
C ALA A 14 -18.33 -6.07 -22.03
N PHE A 15 -18.81 -7.31 -21.90
CA PHE A 15 -19.50 -8.00 -22.98
C PHE A 15 -20.80 -7.27 -23.37
N VAL A 16 -21.59 -6.84 -22.39
CA VAL A 16 -22.81 -6.06 -22.64
C VAL A 16 -22.48 -4.73 -23.32
N VAL A 17 -21.47 -3.99 -22.85
CA VAL A 17 -21.07 -2.71 -23.46
C VAL A 17 -20.50 -2.90 -24.86
N ALA A 18 -19.74 -3.97 -25.10
CA ALA A 18 -19.24 -4.31 -26.43
C ALA A 18 -20.38 -4.65 -27.40
N LEU A 19 -21.41 -5.37 -26.95
CA LEU A 19 -22.61 -5.61 -27.75
C LEU A 19 -23.33 -4.31 -28.10
N ILE A 20 -23.48 -3.38 -27.14
CA ILE A 20 -24.09 -2.07 -27.40
C ILE A 20 -23.28 -1.31 -28.46
N ARG A 21 -21.95 -1.27 -28.33
CA ARG A 21 -21.07 -0.61 -29.31
C ARG A 21 -21.13 -1.24 -30.70
N LEU A 22 -21.19 -2.58 -30.76
CA LEU A 22 -21.39 -3.30 -32.01
C LEU A 22 -22.71 -2.90 -32.69
N LEU A 23 -23.81 -2.81 -31.92
CA LEU A 23 -25.11 -2.35 -32.41
C LEU A 23 -25.08 -0.86 -32.84
N MET A 24 -24.19 -0.05 -32.27
CA MET A 24 -23.93 1.33 -32.67
C MET A 24 -22.98 1.46 -33.88
N GLY A 25 -22.52 0.34 -34.46
CA GLY A 25 -21.72 0.30 -35.69
C GLY A 25 -20.22 0.03 -35.50
N ASP A 26 -19.74 -0.20 -34.28
CA ASP A 26 -18.33 -0.52 -34.02
C ASP A 26 -18.06 -2.01 -34.24
N THR A 27 -17.70 -2.38 -35.47
CA THR A 27 -17.42 -3.78 -35.86
C THR A 27 -16.10 -4.32 -35.33
N GLU A 28 -15.21 -3.45 -34.84
CA GLU A 28 -13.88 -3.86 -34.37
C GLU A 28 -13.80 -4.04 -32.85
N VAL A 29 -14.84 -3.65 -32.09
CA VAL A 29 -14.85 -3.66 -30.62
C VAL A 29 -14.37 -4.99 -30.02
N PHE A 30 -14.84 -6.13 -30.52
CA PHE A 30 -14.42 -7.45 -30.01
C PHE A 30 -12.97 -7.79 -30.35
N LYS A 31 -12.48 -7.34 -31.51
CA LYS A 31 -11.08 -7.51 -31.89
C LYS A 31 -10.18 -6.70 -30.96
N HIS A 32 -10.49 -5.41 -30.75
CA HIS A 32 -9.75 -4.54 -29.83
C HIS A 32 -9.72 -5.10 -28.40
N ILE A 33 -10.85 -5.64 -27.92
CA ILE A 33 -10.90 -6.32 -26.62
C ILE A 33 -9.97 -7.53 -26.58
N MET A 34 -10.02 -8.41 -27.58
CA MET A 34 -9.22 -9.64 -27.60
C MET A 34 -7.72 -9.36 -27.77
N ASP A 35 -7.34 -8.41 -28.62
CA ASP A 35 -5.95 -7.98 -28.78
C ASP A 35 -5.40 -7.46 -27.44
N GLY A 36 -6.19 -6.64 -26.74
CA GLY A 36 -5.87 -6.15 -25.40
C GLY A 36 -5.77 -7.26 -24.34
N VAL A 37 -6.57 -8.33 -24.43
CA VAL A 37 -6.49 -9.50 -23.53
C VAL A 37 -5.14 -10.20 -23.70
N PHE A 38 -4.74 -10.50 -24.93
CA PHE A 38 -3.48 -11.20 -25.20
C PHE A 38 -2.26 -10.35 -24.85
N GLU A 39 -2.29 -9.05 -25.15
CA GLU A 39 -1.21 -8.13 -24.76
C GLU A 39 -1.07 -8.05 -23.24
N SER A 40 -2.18 -7.92 -22.52
CA SER A 40 -2.18 -7.85 -21.04
C SER A 40 -1.71 -9.15 -20.39
N ALA A 41 -2.05 -10.31 -20.96
CA ALA A 41 -1.55 -11.59 -20.47
C ALA A 41 -0.01 -11.67 -20.57
N ASN A 42 0.55 -11.32 -21.73
CA ASN A 42 2.01 -11.27 -21.93
C ASN A 42 2.67 -10.23 -21.01
N THR A 43 2.06 -9.06 -20.89
CA THR A 43 2.52 -7.99 -20.00
C THR A 43 2.62 -8.49 -18.54
N GLY A 44 1.60 -9.19 -18.04
CA GLY A 44 1.58 -9.71 -16.67
C GLY A 44 2.73 -10.67 -16.37
N VAL A 45 3.12 -11.50 -17.35
CA VAL A 45 4.29 -12.39 -17.25
C VAL A 45 5.59 -11.59 -17.28
N THR A 46 5.77 -10.71 -18.26
CA THR A 46 6.98 -9.89 -18.41
C THR A 46 7.28 -9.06 -17.16
N ILE A 47 6.24 -8.42 -16.60
CA ILE A 47 6.38 -7.64 -15.37
C ILE A 47 6.79 -8.53 -14.19
N SER A 48 6.13 -9.68 -14.03
CA SER A 48 6.44 -10.61 -12.95
C SER A 48 7.89 -11.10 -13.01
N ILE A 49 8.39 -11.44 -14.20
CA ILE A 49 9.79 -11.83 -14.40
C ILE A 49 10.74 -10.66 -14.09
N GLY A 50 10.40 -9.45 -14.54
CA GLY A 50 11.18 -8.24 -14.25
C GLY A 50 11.32 -7.93 -12.75
N LEU A 51 10.36 -8.35 -11.92
CA LEU A 51 10.40 -8.15 -10.47
C LEU A 51 11.47 -9.00 -9.77
N ILE A 52 11.90 -10.12 -10.35
CA ILE A 52 12.81 -11.07 -9.70
C ILE A 52 14.07 -10.38 -9.18
N GLY A 53 14.74 -9.59 -10.04
CA GLY A 53 16.01 -8.96 -9.67
C GLY A 53 15.88 -7.95 -8.53
N VAL A 54 14.88 -7.07 -8.61
CA VAL A 54 14.66 -6.05 -7.56
C VAL A 54 14.17 -6.69 -6.27
N MET A 55 13.27 -7.68 -6.34
CA MET A 55 12.80 -8.41 -5.15
C MET A 55 13.93 -9.20 -4.49
N ALA A 56 14.78 -9.86 -5.28
CA ALA A 56 15.95 -10.57 -4.76
C ALA A 56 16.88 -9.64 -3.98
N LEU A 57 17.14 -8.43 -4.50
CA LEU A 57 17.96 -7.43 -3.83
C LEU A 57 17.39 -7.03 -2.46
N PHE A 58 16.14 -6.57 -2.42
CA PHE A 58 15.54 -6.06 -1.19
C PHE A 58 15.28 -7.17 -0.18
N LEU A 59 14.75 -8.32 -0.59
CA LEU A 59 14.51 -9.45 0.30
C LEU A 59 15.82 -10.04 0.84
N GLY A 60 16.89 -10.02 0.06
CA GLY A 60 18.23 -10.39 0.52
C GLY A 60 18.68 -9.52 1.69
N PHE A 61 18.67 -8.20 1.54
CA PHE A 61 19.05 -7.29 2.62
C PHE A 61 18.10 -7.33 3.82
N MET A 62 16.79 -7.49 3.58
CA MET A 62 15.83 -7.66 4.67
C MET A 62 16.10 -8.92 5.48
N ASN A 63 16.48 -10.04 4.84
CA ASN A 63 16.84 -11.27 5.54
C ASN A 63 18.12 -11.12 6.38
N VAL A 64 19.11 -10.36 5.89
CA VAL A 64 20.28 -9.97 6.70
C VAL A 64 19.83 -9.21 7.95
N GLY A 65 18.98 -8.20 7.78
CA GLY A 65 18.42 -7.39 8.85
C GLY A 65 17.62 -8.21 9.87
N GLU A 66 16.76 -9.10 9.39
CA GLU A 66 15.96 -10.00 10.23
C GLU A 66 16.86 -10.86 11.13
N LYS A 67 17.87 -11.52 10.55
CA LYS A 67 18.84 -12.33 11.30
C LYS A 67 19.69 -11.48 12.26
N ALA A 68 20.01 -10.24 11.88
CA ALA A 68 20.66 -9.26 12.76
C ALA A 68 19.71 -8.73 13.87
N GLY A 69 18.43 -9.10 13.85
CA GLY A 69 17.46 -8.72 14.87
C GLY A 69 16.84 -7.34 14.66
N ALA A 70 16.79 -6.83 13.43
CA ALA A 70 16.13 -5.56 13.09
C ALA A 70 14.67 -5.50 13.56
N ILE A 71 13.91 -6.60 13.39
CA ILE A 71 12.51 -6.69 13.87
C ILE A 71 12.43 -6.45 15.38
N ARG A 72 13.31 -7.10 16.17
CA ARG A 72 13.38 -6.93 17.63
C ARG A 72 13.78 -5.53 18.03
N PHE A 73 14.70 -4.91 17.29
CA PHE A 73 15.13 -3.54 17.52
C PHE A 73 13.99 -2.55 17.27
N LEU A 74 13.31 -2.66 16.12
CA LEU A 74 12.19 -1.81 15.75
C LEU A 74 11.03 -1.96 16.75
N SER A 75 10.72 -3.19 17.17
CA SER A 75 9.73 -3.49 18.21
C SER A 75 10.00 -2.74 19.52
N ARG A 76 11.27 -2.58 19.93
CA ARG A 76 11.63 -1.82 21.14
C ARG A 76 11.45 -0.32 20.97
N ILE A 77 11.68 0.20 19.76
CA ILE A 77 11.49 1.62 19.45
C ILE A 77 9.99 1.98 19.47
N VAL A 78 9.16 1.17 18.83
CA VAL A 78 7.72 1.46 18.69
C VAL A 78 6.92 1.03 19.92
N GLY A 79 7.42 0.10 20.74
CA GLY A 79 6.74 -0.48 21.89
C GLY A 79 6.13 0.53 22.88
N PRO A 80 6.83 1.61 23.29
CA PRO A 80 6.27 2.61 24.20
C PRO A 80 5.00 3.27 23.65
N PHE A 81 4.98 3.58 22.35
CA PHE A 81 3.83 4.17 21.67
C PHE A 81 2.67 3.18 21.59
N PHE A 82 2.94 1.95 21.14
CA PHE A 82 1.92 0.91 21.01
C PHE A 82 1.31 0.50 22.36
N SER A 83 2.08 0.46 23.44
CA SER A 83 1.54 0.17 24.78
C SER A 83 0.45 1.17 25.23
N LYS A 84 0.41 2.37 24.62
CA LYS A 84 -0.61 3.40 24.89
C LYS A 84 -1.78 3.34 23.93
N LEU A 85 -1.58 2.80 22.73
CA LEU A 85 -2.64 2.54 21.75
C LEU A 85 -3.51 1.33 22.14
N PHE A 86 -3.03 0.44 22.99
CA PHE A 86 -3.75 -0.76 23.42
C PHE A 86 -3.95 -0.75 24.96
N PRO A 87 -4.78 0.15 25.50
CA PRO A 87 -4.93 0.34 26.94
C PRO A 87 -5.57 -0.85 27.68
N GLU A 88 -6.33 -1.68 26.96
CA GLU A 88 -7.08 -2.81 27.52
C GLU A 88 -6.20 -4.05 27.75
N LEU A 89 -4.99 -4.08 27.17
CA LEU A 89 -4.08 -5.20 27.32
C LEU A 89 -3.28 -5.08 28.62
N PRO A 90 -3.23 -6.14 29.44
CA PRO A 90 -2.36 -6.19 30.62
C PRO A 90 -0.89 -5.94 30.26
N LYS A 91 -0.12 -5.45 31.24
CA LYS A 91 1.33 -5.38 31.10
C LYS A 91 1.89 -6.78 30.86
N ASN A 92 2.75 -6.92 29.86
CA ASN A 92 3.37 -8.18 29.43
C ASN A 92 2.41 -9.20 28.79
N ASP A 93 1.23 -8.78 28.31
CA ASP A 93 0.37 -9.66 27.53
C ASP A 93 1.11 -10.18 26.28
N PRO A 94 1.14 -11.51 26.03
CA PRO A 94 1.77 -12.09 24.85
C PRO A 94 1.28 -11.52 23.51
N ALA A 95 0.03 -11.06 23.44
CA ALA A 95 -0.54 -10.40 22.27
C ALA A 95 0.29 -9.17 21.86
N MET A 96 0.81 -8.41 22.83
CA MET A 96 1.67 -7.25 22.54
C MET A 96 2.93 -7.68 21.80
N GLY A 97 3.56 -8.78 22.22
CA GLY A 97 4.75 -9.30 21.55
C GLY A 97 4.48 -9.70 20.10
N HIS A 98 3.41 -10.48 19.87
CA HIS A 98 3.02 -10.88 18.51
C HIS A 98 2.68 -9.67 17.62
N MET A 99 1.93 -8.69 18.14
CA MET A 99 1.57 -7.48 17.40
C MET A 99 2.82 -6.68 17.03
N MET A 100 3.75 -6.51 17.97
CA MET A 100 4.97 -5.74 17.69
C MET A 100 5.82 -6.41 16.62
N MET A 101 5.92 -7.75 16.62
CA MET A 101 6.63 -8.49 15.58
C MET A 101 5.96 -8.34 14.22
N ASN A 102 4.64 -8.45 14.19
CA ASN A 102 3.85 -8.29 12.98
C ASN A 102 4.01 -6.87 12.37
N PHE A 103 3.81 -5.80 13.16
CA PHE A 103 3.98 -4.43 12.66
C PHE A 103 5.42 -4.15 12.23
N SER A 104 6.40 -4.63 12.99
CA SER A 104 7.81 -4.44 12.65
C SER A 104 8.18 -5.17 11.35
N ALA A 105 7.63 -6.37 11.13
CA ALA A 105 7.82 -7.12 9.89
C ALA A 105 7.15 -6.39 8.69
N ASN A 106 5.92 -5.92 8.85
CA ASN A 106 5.21 -5.19 7.79
C ASN A 106 5.88 -3.85 7.45
N LEU A 107 6.34 -3.09 8.45
CA LEU A 107 7.12 -1.85 8.27
C LEU A 107 8.38 -2.08 7.42
N LEU A 108 9.03 -3.23 7.61
CA LEU A 108 10.22 -3.67 6.86
C LEU A 108 9.86 -4.39 5.54
N GLY A 109 8.59 -4.51 5.16
CA GLY A 109 8.19 -5.23 3.94
C GLY A 109 8.47 -6.74 3.97
N LEU A 110 8.59 -7.34 5.16
CA LEU A 110 8.75 -8.78 5.38
C LEU A 110 7.37 -9.46 5.46
N ASP A 111 6.59 -9.39 4.39
CA ASP A 111 5.18 -9.83 4.37
C ASP A 111 5.01 -11.30 4.75
N ASN A 112 5.93 -12.18 4.30
CA ASN A 112 5.94 -13.61 4.62
C ASN A 112 6.08 -13.87 6.13
N ALA A 113 6.78 -12.99 6.86
CA ALA A 113 6.90 -13.06 8.31
C ALA A 113 5.73 -12.33 9.00
N ALA A 114 5.21 -11.26 8.42
CA ALA A 114 4.17 -10.45 9.01
C ALA A 114 2.84 -11.21 9.20
N THR A 115 2.37 -11.94 8.18
CA THR A 115 1.04 -12.61 8.25
C THR A 115 0.93 -13.65 9.38
N PRO A 116 1.88 -14.59 9.56
CA PRO A 116 1.81 -15.55 10.68
C PRO A 116 1.78 -14.88 12.06
N PHE A 117 2.58 -13.82 12.26
CA PHE A 117 2.53 -13.05 13.51
C PHE A 117 1.20 -12.30 13.66
N GLY A 118 0.61 -11.86 12.56
CA GLY A 118 -0.68 -11.20 12.54
C GLY A 118 -1.81 -12.12 13.01
N LEU A 119 -1.90 -13.32 12.44
CA LEU A 119 -2.90 -14.30 12.84
C LEU A 119 -2.72 -14.70 14.32
N LYS A 120 -1.48 -14.94 14.76
CA LYS A 120 -1.16 -15.19 16.19
C LYS A 120 -1.52 -14.02 17.11
N SER A 121 -1.35 -12.79 16.63
CA SER A 121 -1.77 -11.59 17.36
C SER A 121 -3.27 -11.61 17.56
N MET A 122 -4.03 -11.87 16.50
CA MET A 122 -5.48 -11.92 16.54
C MET A 122 -5.99 -13.04 17.46
N GLU A 123 -5.39 -14.23 17.39
CA GLU A 123 -5.67 -15.35 18.31
C GLU A 123 -5.40 -14.97 19.77
N SER A 124 -4.27 -14.28 20.03
CA SER A 124 -3.92 -13.82 21.38
C SER A 124 -4.89 -12.76 21.90
N LEU A 125 -5.25 -11.78 21.07
CA LEU A 125 -6.25 -10.77 21.39
C LEU A 125 -7.65 -11.38 21.64
N GLN A 126 -7.97 -12.46 20.93
CA GLN A 126 -9.24 -13.17 21.11
C GLN A 126 -9.33 -13.89 22.45
N LYS A 127 -8.22 -14.42 23.00
CA LYS A 127 -8.21 -15.04 24.33
C LYS A 127 -8.60 -14.08 25.44
N SER A 128 -8.26 -12.80 25.27
CA SER A 128 -8.60 -11.72 26.20
C SER A 128 -9.91 -11.02 25.84
N ASN A 129 -10.65 -11.50 24.83
CA ASN A 129 -11.91 -10.91 24.39
C ASN A 129 -13.08 -11.41 25.25
N PRO A 130 -13.78 -10.54 26.01
CA PRO A 130 -14.93 -10.94 26.81
C PRO A 130 -16.14 -11.38 25.97
N ASN A 131 -16.21 -11.03 24.68
CA ASN A 131 -17.32 -11.37 23.81
C ASN A 131 -16.83 -12.02 22.50
N PRO A 132 -16.74 -13.36 22.44
CA PRO A 132 -16.06 -14.07 21.36
C PRO A 132 -16.59 -13.80 19.94
N ASP A 133 -17.89 -13.51 19.77
CA ASP A 133 -18.47 -13.22 18.45
C ASP A 133 -18.32 -11.75 18.02
N THR A 134 -17.83 -10.86 18.90
CA THR A 134 -17.79 -9.41 18.69
C THR A 134 -16.39 -8.84 18.84
N ALA A 135 -15.94 -8.03 17.87
CA ALA A 135 -14.59 -7.48 17.85
C ALA A 135 -14.30 -6.62 19.09
N SER A 136 -13.21 -6.91 19.82
CA SER A 136 -12.73 -6.08 20.93
C SER A 136 -12.07 -4.80 20.43
N ASN A 137 -11.92 -3.79 21.29
CA ASN A 137 -11.28 -2.52 20.89
C ASN A 137 -9.83 -2.75 20.46
N SER A 138 -9.11 -3.63 21.15
CA SER A 138 -7.74 -4.01 20.78
C SER A 138 -7.69 -4.68 19.40
N GLN A 139 -8.61 -5.60 19.09
CA GLN A 139 -8.70 -6.20 17.77
C GLN A 139 -8.98 -5.15 16.69
N ILE A 140 -9.91 -4.22 16.94
CA ILE A 140 -10.23 -3.16 15.98
C ILE A 140 -9.03 -2.22 15.76
N MET A 141 -8.33 -1.79 16.82
CA MET A 141 -7.14 -0.92 16.68
C MET A 141 -6.04 -1.61 15.88
N PHE A 142 -5.76 -2.88 16.18
CA PHE A 142 -4.79 -3.69 15.44
C PHE A 142 -5.13 -3.75 13.94
N MET A 143 -6.40 -3.97 13.64
CA MET A 143 -6.91 -4.08 12.27
C MET A 143 -6.86 -2.77 11.48
N VAL A 144 -7.27 -1.67 12.10
CA VAL A 144 -7.32 -0.36 11.43
C VAL A 144 -5.91 0.15 11.14
N LEU A 145 -4.95 -0.13 12.01
CA LEU A 145 -3.52 0.15 11.77
C LEU A 145 -2.94 -0.66 10.60
N HIS A 146 -3.41 -1.89 10.38
CA HIS A 146 -3.02 -2.65 9.20
C HIS A 146 -3.62 -2.08 7.91
N ALA A 147 -4.89 -1.68 7.97
CA ALA A 147 -5.57 -1.07 6.84
C ALA A 147 -4.88 0.23 6.37
N SER A 148 -4.20 0.97 7.25
CA SER A 148 -3.47 2.20 6.86
C SER A 148 -2.15 1.95 6.12
N GLY A 149 -1.80 0.70 5.78
CA GLY A 149 -0.72 0.36 4.84
C GLY A 149 0.69 0.71 5.30
N LEU A 150 0.93 0.71 6.62
CA LEU A 150 2.15 1.20 7.25
C LEU A 150 3.44 0.50 6.76
N THR A 151 4.05 1.04 5.69
CA THR A 151 5.27 0.54 5.07
C THR A 151 6.35 1.63 5.05
N ILE A 152 7.58 1.31 5.47
CA ILE A 152 8.67 2.30 5.44
C ILE A 152 9.14 2.51 4.00
N ILE A 153 9.43 1.42 3.28
CA ILE A 153 9.96 1.45 1.91
C ILE A 153 8.96 0.79 0.97
N PRO A 154 8.37 1.51 0.00
CA PRO A 154 7.43 0.98 -0.97
C PRO A 154 8.16 0.20 -2.08
N VAL A 155 8.91 -0.84 -1.70
CA VAL A 155 9.82 -1.58 -2.59
C VAL A 155 9.10 -2.08 -3.83
N ALA A 156 7.90 -2.65 -3.67
CA ALA A 156 7.13 -3.17 -4.79
C ALA A 156 6.76 -2.08 -5.81
N ILE A 157 6.46 -0.86 -5.35
CA ILE A 157 6.10 0.27 -6.21
C ILE A 157 7.34 0.77 -6.96
N ILE A 158 8.46 0.93 -6.26
CA ILE A 158 9.76 1.30 -6.85
C ILE A 158 10.17 0.28 -7.91
N ALA A 159 10.03 -1.02 -7.62
CA ALA A 159 10.35 -2.09 -8.56
C ALA A 159 9.50 -2.02 -9.83
N GLN A 160 8.19 -1.82 -9.69
CA GLN A 160 7.28 -1.68 -10.83
C GLN A 160 7.61 -0.47 -11.70
N ARG A 161 7.91 0.68 -11.08
CA ARG A 161 8.36 1.88 -11.80
C ARG A 161 9.65 1.64 -12.57
N ALA A 162 10.62 0.94 -11.96
CA ALA A 162 11.88 0.59 -12.63
C ALA A 162 11.67 -0.34 -13.84
N ILE A 163 10.80 -1.36 -13.71
CA ILE A 163 10.47 -2.29 -14.80
C ILE A 163 9.80 -1.56 -15.96
N LEU A 164 8.92 -0.61 -15.66
CA LEU A 164 8.25 0.23 -16.66
C LEU A 164 9.12 1.40 -17.13
N LYS A 165 10.43 1.39 -16.85
CA LYS A 165 11.42 2.35 -17.33
C LYS A 165 11.18 3.80 -16.87
N SER A 166 10.73 3.99 -15.64
CA SER A 166 10.77 5.30 -14.97
C SER A 166 12.20 5.83 -14.96
N ASN A 167 12.38 7.12 -15.28
CA ASN A 167 13.66 7.81 -15.18
C ASN A 167 14.14 7.86 -13.72
N ASN A 168 13.19 7.89 -12.79
CA ASN A 168 13.46 8.01 -11.36
C ASN A 168 12.48 7.18 -10.52
N PRO A 169 12.72 5.86 -10.40
CA PRO A 169 11.80 4.96 -9.72
C PRO A 169 11.58 5.29 -8.24
N THR A 170 12.56 5.93 -7.58
CA THR A 170 12.57 6.18 -6.13
C THR A 170 11.93 7.50 -5.72
N GLU A 171 11.57 8.39 -6.66
CA GLU A 171 11.00 9.72 -6.35
C GLU A 171 9.69 9.66 -5.55
N ILE A 172 8.96 8.54 -5.64
CA ILE A 172 7.69 8.33 -4.93
C ILE A 172 7.89 8.02 -3.44
N PHE A 173 9.13 7.79 -3.00
CA PHE A 173 9.45 7.31 -1.66
C PHE A 173 8.98 8.28 -0.55
N VAL A 174 9.43 9.53 -0.58
CA VAL A 174 9.07 10.54 0.42
C VAL A 174 7.57 10.88 0.36
N PRO A 175 6.97 11.15 -0.82
CA PRO A 175 5.51 11.31 -0.95
C PRO A 175 4.69 10.15 -0.37
N ALA A 176 5.09 8.90 -0.61
CA ALA A 176 4.39 7.73 -0.12
C ALA A 176 4.45 7.63 1.42
N ILE A 177 5.59 7.97 2.04
CA ILE A 177 5.72 8.04 3.50
C ILE A 177 4.75 9.08 4.07
N ILE A 178 4.61 10.25 3.43
CA ILE A 178 3.67 11.29 3.87
C ILE A 178 2.23 10.78 3.81
N CYS A 179 1.84 10.15 2.69
CA CYS A 179 0.49 9.60 2.54
C CYS A 179 0.18 8.55 3.60
N THR A 180 1.12 7.62 3.82
CA THR A 180 1.01 6.54 4.82
C THR A 180 0.95 7.09 6.24
N PHE A 181 1.76 8.10 6.56
CA PHE A 181 1.76 8.75 7.86
C PHE A 181 0.42 9.39 8.16
N VAL A 182 -0.14 10.16 7.22
CA VAL A 182 -1.45 10.81 7.41
C VAL A 182 -2.56 9.77 7.53
N ALA A 183 -2.59 8.76 6.66
CA ALA A 183 -3.56 7.67 6.74
C ALA A 183 -3.50 6.95 8.10
N THR A 184 -2.29 6.67 8.60
CA THR A 184 -2.06 6.03 9.91
C THR A 184 -2.49 6.92 11.07
N MET A 185 -2.20 8.21 11.02
CA MET A 185 -2.63 9.16 12.05
C MET A 185 -4.15 9.31 12.10
N VAL A 186 -4.82 9.35 10.95
CA VAL A 186 -6.28 9.38 10.88
C VAL A 186 -6.89 8.06 11.39
N ALA A 187 -6.34 6.92 10.98
CA ALA A 187 -6.69 5.59 11.51
C ALA A 187 -6.66 5.55 13.05
N ILE A 188 -5.56 6.03 13.64
CA ILE A 188 -5.39 6.09 15.09
C ILE A 188 -6.39 7.04 15.73
N CYS A 189 -6.52 8.26 15.22
CA CYS A 189 -7.39 9.29 15.79
C CYS A 189 -8.87 8.88 15.75
N VAL A 190 -9.36 8.40 14.60
CA VAL A 190 -10.75 7.95 14.44
C VAL A 190 -11.05 6.79 15.38
N THR A 191 -10.12 5.83 15.45
CA THR A 191 -10.27 4.67 16.35
C THR A 191 -10.22 5.09 17.81
N ALA A 192 -9.32 6.00 18.19
CA ALA A 192 -9.19 6.52 19.55
C ALA A 192 -10.44 7.31 20.00
N LEU A 193 -11.08 8.05 19.08
CA LEU A 193 -12.34 8.74 19.34
C LEU A 193 -13.46 7.74 19.65
N TRP A 194 -13.62 6.70 18.84
CA TRP A 194 -14.63 5.66 19.09
C TRP A 194 -14.35 4.82 20.34
N GLN A 195 -13.08 4.60 20.66
CA GLN A 195 -12.64 3.90 21.86
C GLN A 195 -12.62 4.79 23.11
N LYS A 196 -12.93 6.09 22.98
CA LYS A 196 -12.98 7.07 24.08
C LYS A 196 -11.65 7.13 24.87
N PHE A 197 -10.54 7.27 24.16
CA PHE A 197 -9.22 7.38 24.78
C PHE A 197 -9.12 8.55 25.77
N ASN A 198 -8.37 8.33 26.85
CA ASN A 198 -8.12 9.34 27.88
C ASN A 198 -7.00 10.32 27.49
N PHE A 199 -6.82 11.36 28.29
CA PHE A 199 -5.84 12.42 28.07
C PHE A 199 -4.39 11.90 27.88
N LYS A 200 -3.97 10.88 28.63
CA LYS A 200 -2.60 10.35 28.53
C LYS A 200 -2.34 9.68 27.17
N GLN A 201 -3.36 9.02 26.62
CA GLN A 201 -3.27 8.37 25.32
C GLN A 201 -3.29 9.40 24.19
N TRP A 202 -4.20 10.37 24.26
CA TRP A 202 -4.24 11.49 23.32
C TRP A 202 -2.94 12.28 23.30
N ARG A 203 -2.33 12.54 24.47
CA ARG A 203 -1.03 13.21 24.54
C ARG A 203 0.05 12.49 23.74
N MET A 204 0.07 11.16 23.73
CA MET A 204 1.02 10.37 22.95
C MET A 204 0.73 10.44 21.45
N ILE A 205 -0.54 10.34 21.06
CA ILE A 205 -0.98 10.48 19.66
C ILE A 205 -0.60 11.88 19.14
N ILE A 206 -0.89 12.93 19.90
CA ILE A 206 -0.56 14.32 19.55
C ILE A 206 0.94 14.51 19.47
N LEU A 207 1.73 13.95 20.40
CA LEU A 207 3.19 14.09 20.38
C LEU A 207 3.79 13.42 19.14
N VAL A 208 3.41 12.18 18.83
CA VAL A 208 3.89 11.47 17.64
C VAL A 208 3.41 12.17 16.36
N GLY A 209 2.14 12.57 16.34
CA GLY A 209 1.54 13.32 15.24
C GLY A 209 2.25 14.66 14.99
N ALA A 210 2.55 15.42 16.04
CA ALA A 210 3.22 16.71 15.94
C ALA A 210 4.67 16.55 15.46
N ILE A 211 5.43 15.60 16.02
CA ILE A 211 6.81 15.34 15.59
C ILE A 211 6.84 14.94 14.12
N GLY A 212 5.99 13.99 13.71
CA GLY A 212 5.93 13.54 12.32
C GLY A 212 5.49 14.65 11.36
N SER A 213 4.47 15.42 11.72
CA SER A 213 4.00 16.56 10.92
C SER A 213 5.04 17.67 10.81
N ILE A 214 5.81 17.95 11.86
CA ILE A 214 6.91 18.92 11.81
C ILE A 214 8.00 18.43 10.86
N ILE A 215 8.43 17.17 10.98
CA ILE A 215 9.50 16.62 10.12
C ILE A 215 9.06 16.60 8.66
N LEU A 216 7.91 16.00 8.36
CA LEU A 216 7.43 15.82 6.98
C LEU A 216 6.94 17.13 6.37
N GLY A 217 6.25 17.96 7.17
CA GLY A 217 5.74 19.26 6.74
C GLY A 217 6.85 20.28 6.50
N SER A 218 7.87 20.34 7.37
CA SER A 218 9.03 21.21 7.15
C SER A 218 9.83 20.79 5.92
N LEU A 219 9.99 19.49 5.67
CA LEU A 219 10.61 18.98 4.45
C LEU A 219 9.83 19.40 3.21
N GLY A 220 8.50 19.19 3.19
CA GLY A 220 7.65 19.62 2.08
C GLY A 220 7.67 21.14 1.86
N TYR A 221 7.63 21.93 2.94
CA TYR A 221 7.70 23.38 2.90
C TYR A 221 9.06 23.87 2.37
N PHE A 222 10.16 23.30 2.84
CA PHE A 222 11.51 23.60 2.37
C PHE A 222 11.66 23.31 0.87
N LEU A 223 11.21 22.12 0.44
CA LEU A 223 11.22 21.71 -0.96
C LEU A 223 10.40 22.64 -1.86
N ARG A 224 9.23 23.10 -1.39
CA ARG A 224 8.31 23.89 -2.20
C ARG A 224 8.67 25.38 -2.27
N TYR A 225 9.13 25.96 -1.17
CA TYR A 225 9.24 27.43 -1.05
C TYR A 225 10.66 27.96 -1.02
N TYR A 226 11.67 27.15 -0.67
CA TYR A 226 13.06 27.60 -0.60
C TYR A 226 13.94 27.12 -1.76
N LEU A 227 13.51 26.06 -2.45
CA LEU A 227 14.24 25.51 -3.59
C LEU A 227 13.50 25.81 -4.89
N SER A 228 14.24 26.04 -5.97
CA SER A 228 13.69 25.99 -7.32
C SER A 228 13.21 24.56 -7.63
N ASN A 229 12.28 24.38 -8.57
CA ASN A 229 11.76 23.04 -8.92
C ASN A 229 12.87 22.04 -9.29
N GLU A 230 13.90 22.49 -10.00
CA GLU A 230 15.05 21.66 -10.37
C GLU A 230 15.87 21.25 -9.14
N SER A 231 16.21 22.20 -8.26
CA SER A 231 16.93 21.93 -7.02
C SER A 231 16.12 21.07 -6.05
N ALA A 232 14.81 21.27 -5.98
CA ALA A 232 13.89 20.49 -5.16
C ALA A 232 13.82 19.04 -5.63
N THR A 233 13.76 18.83 -6.97
CA THR A 233 13.84 17.51 -7.59
C THR A 233 15.18 16.84 -7.26
N ALA A 234 16.30 17.54 -7.48
CA ALA A 234 17.63 17.02 -7.19
C ALA A 234 17.79 16.63 -5.72
N PHE A 235 17.33 17.48 -4.80
CA PHE A 235 17.35 17.21 -3.36
C PHE A 235 16.49 16.00 -2.98
N SER A 236 15.27 15.91 -3.51
CA SER A 236 14.37 14.77 -3.30
C SER A 236 15.01 13.46 -3.77
N ASN A 237 15.75 13.50 -4.89
CA ASN A 237 16.44 12.33 -5.44
C ASN A 237 17.63 11.91 -4.58
N ILE A 238 18.43 12.87 -4.11
CA ILE A 238 19.55 12.60 -3.21
C ILE A 238 19.03 11.98 -1.91
N ILE A 239 17.97 12.53 -1.32
CA ILE A 239 17.38 11.98 -0.10
C ILE A 239 16.82 10.58 -0.35
N SER A 240 16.03 10.38 -1.41
CA SER A 240 15.36 9.11 -1.66
C SER A 240 16.37 7.98 -1.94
N ASN A 241 17.34 8.22 -2.82
CA ASN A 241 18.39 7.24 -3.12
C ASN A 241 19.36 7.07 -1.95
N GLY A 242 19.71 8.16 -1.25
CA GLY A 242 20.57 8.14 -0.07
C GLY A 242 19.98 7.33 1.08
N LEU A 243 18.67 7.47 1.34
CA LEU A 243 17.97 6.69 2.37
C LEU A 243 17.89 5.20 2.02
N ILE A 244 17.71 4.84 0.75
CA ILE A 244 17.75 3.43 0.30
C ILE A 244 19.16 2.86 0.45
N MET A 245 20.20 3.60 0.06
CA MET A 245 21.59 3.17 0.24
C MET A 245 21.95 3.02 1.72
N LEU A 246 21.54 3.99 2.55
CA LEU A 246 21.70 3.93 4.00
C LEU A 246 21.01 2.70 4.59
N PHE A 247 19.80 2.37 4.11
CA PHE A 247 19.09 1.17 4.52
C PHE A 247 19.93 -0.10 4.28
N PHE A 248 20.55 -0.27 3.11
CA PHE A 248 21.42 -1.42 2.84
C PHE A 248 22.65 -1.44 3.75
N VAL A 249 23.31 -0.29 3.92
CA VAL A 249 24.49 -0.17 4.80
C VAL A 249 24.13 -0.52 6.25
N VAL A 250 23.02 -0.03 6.77
CA VAL A 250 22.55 -0.33 8.13
C VAL A 250 22.31 -1.84 8.31
N MET A 251 21.73 -2.52 7.33
CA MET A 251 21.54 -3.97 7.41
C MET A 251 22.87 -4.74 7.40
N ILE A 252 23.83 -4.33 6.57
CA ILE A 252 25.19 -4.91 6.55
C ILE A 252 25.89 -4.71 7.89
N LEU A 253 25.91 -3.47 8.39
CA LEU A 253 26.56 -3.12 9.67
C LEU A 253 25.90 -3.85 10.84
N GLY A 254 24.57 -3.96 10.84
CA GLY A 254 23.83 -4.76 11.80
C GLY A 254 24.22 -6.24 11.75
N GLY A 255 24.33 -6.81 10.55
CA GLY A 255 24.80 -8.17 10.33
C GLY A 255 26.24 -8.39 10.84
N MET A 256 27.16 -7.48 10.52
CA MET A 256 28.54 -7.52 11.01
C MET A 256 28.60 -7.46 12.54
N TRP A 257 27.89 -6.52 13.16
CA TRP A 257 27.88 -6.35 14.61
C TRP A 257 27.32 -7.57 15.34
N LYS A 258 26.32 -8.22 14.75
CA LYS A 258 25.71 -9.45 15.28
C LYS A 258 26.39 -10.73 14.81
N LYS A 259 27.51 -10.62 14.09
CA LYS A 259 28.30 -11.74 13.55
C LYS A 259 27.46 -12.69 12.69
N VAL A 260 26.53 -12.14 11.92
CA VAL A 260 25.74 -12.87 10.92
C VAL A 260 26.58 -13.00 9.64
N HIS A 261 26.53 -14.17 9.00
CA HIS A 261 27.11 -14.36 7.66
C HIS A 261 26.29 -13.56 6.63
N VAL A 262 26.72 -12.33 6.36
CA VAL A 262 25.96 -11.33 5.58
C VAL A 262 25.65 -11.84 4.18
N TYR A 263 26.64 -12.34 3.45
CA TYR A 263 26.44 -12.80 2.07
C TYR A 263 25.51 -14.01 1.99
N ASP A 264 25.73 -15.04 2.81
CA ASP A 264 24.89 -16.24 2.80
C ASP A 264 23.42 -15.92 3.17
N SER A 265 23.25 -15.04 4.16
CA SER A 265 21.92 -14.56 4.56
C SER A 265 21.27 -13.73 3.45
N PHE A 266 22.04 -12.90 2.75
CA PHE A 266 21.55 -12.18 1.57
C PHE A 266 21.06 -13.16 0.49
N ILE A 267 21.85 -14.18 0.15
CA ILE A 267 21.49 -15.16 -0.88
C ILE A 267 20.24 -15.96 -0.49
N GLU A 268 20.12 -16.35 0.78
CA GLU A 268 18.92 -17.03 1.28
C GLU A 268 17.66 -16.16 1.13
N GLY A 269 17.74 -14.87 1.48
CA GLY A 269 16.63 -13.94 1.31
C GLY A 269 16.33 -13.66 -0.17
N ALA A 270 17.37 -13.54 -0.99
CA ALA A 270 17.26 -13.25 -2.41
C ALA A 270 16.51 -14.35 -3.18
N LYS A 271 16.67 -15.62 -2.79
CA LYS A 271 15.92 -16.75 -3.37
C LYS A 271 14.41 -16.58 -3.26
N GLN A 272 13.92 -15.96 -2.18
CA GLN A 272 12.48 -15.70 -2.02
C GLN A 272 11.92 -14.77 -3.10
N GLY A 273 12.76 -13.91 -3.70
CA GLY A 273 12.35 -13.02 -4.79
C GLY A 273 11.83 -13.78 -6.02
N PHE A 274 12.38 -14.96 -6.29
CA PHE A 274 11.91 -15.84 -7.37
C PHE A 274 10.53 -16.41 -7.05
N ASP A 275 10.36 -16.96 -5.84
CA ASP A 275 9.08 -17.54 -5.41
C ASP A 275 7.96 -16.51 -5.44
N VAL A 276 8.24 -15.29 -4.97
CA VAL A 276 7.29 -14.18 -4.98
C VAL A 276 6.91 -13.80 -6.41
N ALA A 277 7.88 -13.63 -7.30
CA ALA A 277 7.63 -13.31 -8.69
C ALA A 277 6.74 -14.36 -9.39
N VAL A 278 7.05 -15.64 -9.24
CA VAL A 278 6.28 -16.73 -9.86
C VAL A 278 4.86 -16.81 -9.30
N LYS A 279 4.70 -16.66 -7.98
CA LYS A 279 3.38 -16.66 -7.32
C LYS A 279 2.50 -15.49 -7.75
N ILE A 280 3.10 -14.36 -8.13
CA ILE A 280 2.36 -13.15 -8.53
C ILE A 280 1.81 -13.27 -9.98
N ILE A 281 2.43 -14.07 -10.86
CA ILE A 281 2.06 -14.18 -12.28
C ILE A 281 0.56 -14.41 -12.48
N PRO A 282 -0.08 -15.44 -11.90
CA PRO A 282 -1.49 -15.73 -12.19
C PRO A 282 -2.42 -14.59 -11.79
N TYR A 283 -2.11 -13.91 -10.69
CA TYR A 283 -2.91 -12.80 -10.18
C TYR A 283 -2.75 -11.54 -11.05
N LEU A 284 -1.53 -11.22 -11.47
CA LEU A 284 -1.31 -10.08 -12.38
C LEU A 284 -1.93 -10.33 -13.75
N VAL A 285 -1.75 -11.52 -14.33
CA VAL A 285 -2.35 -11.89 -15.61
C VAL A 285 -3.87 -11.79 -15.53
N GLY A 286 -4.49 -12.45 -14.55
CA GLY A 286 -5.94 -12.46 -14.41
C GLY A 286 -6.56 -11.07 -14.22
N MET A 287 -5.89 -10.20 -13.44
CA MET A 287 -6.38 -8.83 -13.20
C MET A 287 -6.10 -7.88 -14.37
N LEU A 288 -4.91 -7.91 -14.97
CA LEU A 288 -4.59 -7.07 -16.13
C LEU A 288 -5.48 -7.40 -17.33
N VAL A 289 -5.81 -8.68 -17.53
CA VAL A 289 -6.78 -9.11 -18.53
C VAL A 289 -8.16 -8.51 -18.24
N ALA A 290 -8.68 -8.67 -17.01
CA ALA A 290 -10.00 -8.16 -16.65
C ALA A 290 -10.09 -6.62 -16.79
N ILE A 291 -9.02 -5.90 -16.43
CA ILE A 291 -8.91 -4.45 -16.58
C ILE A 291 -8.85 -4.06 -18.07
N SER A 292 -8.06 -4.77 -18.87
CA SER A 292 -7.96 -4.54 -20.32
C SER A 292 -9.30 -4.71 -21.02
N VAL A 293 -10.09 -5.69 -20.62
CA VAL A 293 -11.44 -5.92 -21.13
C VAL A 293 -12.35 -4.72 -20.84
N LEU A 294 -12.34 -4.17 -19.62
CA LEU A 294 -13.11 -2.97 -19.27
C LEU A 294 -12.64 -1.70 -19.99
N ARG A 295 -11.32 -1.56 -20.17
CA ARG A 295 -10.72 -0.42 -20.87
C ARG A 295 -11.09 -0.43 -22.34
N ASN A 296 -10.84 -1.54 -23.05
CA ASN A 296 -11.06 -1.63 -24.49
C ASN A 296 -12.55 -1.63 -24.88
N CYS A 297 -13.45 -2.10 -24.00
CA CYS A 297 -14.89 -1.95 -24.24
C CYS A 297 -15.42 -0.53 -24.00
N GLY A 298 -14.67 0.35 -23.31
CA GLY A 298 -15.05 1.75 -23.07
C GLY A 298 -15.78 2.02 -21.75
N VAL A 299 -15.89 1.03 -20.85
CA VAL A 299 -16.51 1.23 -19.52
C VAL A 299 -15.72 2.25 -18.70
N PHE A 300 -14.40 2.21 -18.77
CA PHE A 300 -13.56 3.18 -18.06
C PHE A 300 -13.81 4.61 -18.53
N ASP A 301 -13.98 4.84 -19.83
CA ASP A 301 -14.26 6.18 -20.36
C ASP A 301 -15.58 6.71 -19.83
N ILE A 302 -16.62 5.86 -19.75
CA ILE A 302 -17.93 6.24 -19.20
C ILE A 302 -17.79 6.66 -17.73
N ILE A 303 -17.12 5.84 -16.91
CA ILE A 303 -16.95 6.10 -15.48
C ILE A 303 -16.10 7.35 -15.25
N VAL A 304 -14.94 7.44 -15.92
CA VAL A 304 -14.02 8.58 -15.80
C VAL A 304 -14.69 9.86 -16.26
N ASN A 305 -15.35 9.88 -17.41
CA ASN A 305 -16.02 11.09 -17.92
C ASN A 305 -17.18 11.53 -17.02
N GLY A 306 -17.95 10.59 -16.48
CA GLY A 306 -18.99 10.90 -15.50
C GLY A 306 -18.42 11.53 -14.22
N MET A 307 -17.30 11.01 -13.72
CA MET A 307 -16.62 11.59 -12.55
C MET A 307 -15.98 12.94 -12.87
N LYS A 308 -15.35 13.10 -14.04
CA LYS A 308 -14.81 14.39 -14.49
C LYS A 308 -15.91 15.45 -14.53
N TRP A 309 -17.08 15.12 -15.09
CA TRP A 309 -18.23 16.02 -15.12
C TRP A 309 -18.65 16.48 -13.70
N LEU A 310 -18.75 15.55 -12.74
CA LEU A 310 -19.06 15.87 -11.34
C LEU A 310 -18.00 16.78 -10.71
N VAL A 311 -16.73 16.47 -10.91
CA VAL A 311 -15.59 17.21 -10.33
C VAL A 311 -15.50 18.62 -10.93
N THR A 312 -15.71 18.77 -12.23
CA THR A 312 -15.80 20.07 -12.91
C THR A 312 -17.01 20.87 -12.43
N ALA A 313 -18.16 20.23 -12.22
CA ALA A 313 -19.36 20.90 -11.69
C ALA A 313 -19.13 21.47 -10.27
N LEU A 314 -18.22 20.87 -9.50
CA LEU A 314 -17.79 21.34 -8.18
C LEU A 314 -16.64 22.37 -8.24
N GLY A 315 -16.13 22.71 -9.44
CA GLY A 315 -15.07 23.69 -9.63
C GLY A 315 -13.65 23.18 -9.34
N PHE A 316 -13.44 21.86 -9.30
CA PHE A 316 -12.13 21.25 -9.03
C PHE A 316 -11.41 20.81 -10.30
N ASP A 317 -10.08 20.73 -10.24
CA ASP A 317 -9.25 20.13 -11.29
C ASP A 317 -9.56 18.63 -11.46
N THR A 318 -9.53 18.13 -12.69
CA THR A 318 -9.96 16.76 -13.03
C THR A 318 -8.79 15.82 -13.35
N ALA A 319 -7.54 16.28 -13.33
CA ALA A 319 -6.39 15.46 -13.73
C ALA A 319 -6.21 14.20 -12.86
N TRP A 320 -6.62 14.26 -11.58
CA TRP A 320 -6.53 13.14 -10.65
C TRP A 320 -7.58 12.04 -10.90
N VAL A 321 -8.65 12.34 -11.64
CA VAL A 321 -9.80 11.43 -11.82
C VAL A 321 -9.38 10.16 -12.58
N GLU A 322 -8.42 10.26 -13.48
CA GLU A 322 -7.90 9.12 -14.25
C GLU A 322 -7.10 8.12 -13.40
N ALA A 323 -6.57 8.55 -12.24
CA ALA A 323 -5.89 7.67 -11.29
C ALA A 323 -6.84 7.00 -10.29
N LEU A 324 -8.10 7.47 -10.20
CA LEU A 324 -9.08 7.04 -9.21
C LEU A 324 -9.41 5.54 -9.22
N PRO A 325 -9.40 4.81 -10.36
CA PRO A 325 -9.59 3.36 -10.35
C PRO A 325 -8.64 2.61 -9.41
N THR A 326 -7.39 3.06 -9.31
CA THR A 326 -6.39 2.48 -8.40
C THR A 326 -6.80 2.67 -6.94
N ALA A 327 -7.20 3.88 -6.56
CA ALA A 327 -7.68 4.20 -5.21
C ALA A 327 -8.93 3.41 -4.83
N LEU A 328 -9.93 3.33 -5.72
CA LEU A 328 -11.18 2.62 -5.46
C LEU A 328 -10.98 1.11 -5.31
N MET A 329 -10.02 0.53 -6.04
CA MET A 329 -9.73 -0.89 -5.94
C MET A 329 -8.94 -1.24 -4.67
N ARG A 330 -8.22 -0.27 -4.07
CA ARG A 330 -7.28 -0.51 -2.96
C ARG A 330 -7.92 -1.21 -1.74
N PRO A 331 -9.07 -0.77 -1.22
CA PRO A 331 -9.70 -1.41 -0.04
C PRO A 331 -10.14 -2.86 -0.29
N PHE A 332 -10.41 -3.22 -1.56
CA PHE A 332 -10.95 -4.53 -1.94
C PHE A 332 -9.86 -5.53 -2.32
N SER A 333 -8.83 -5.10 -3.05
CA SER A 333 -7.82 -5.99 -3.61
C SER A 333 -6.48 -5.31 -3.84
N GLY A 334 -5.44 -5.90 -3.26
CA GLY A 334 -4.07 -5.41 -3.36
C GLY A 334 -3.44 -5.76 -4.71
N SER A 335 -3.76 -6.94 -5.24
CA SER A 335 -3.36 -7.36 -6.59
C SER A 335 -4.16 -6.61 -7.66
N GLY A 336 -5.45 -6.35 -7.43
CA GLY A 336 -6.28 -5.55 -8.32
C GLY A 336 -5.83 -4.10 -8.41
N SER A 337 -5.61 -3.44 -7.27
CA SER A 337 -5.10 -2.05 -7.25
C SER A 337 -3.72 -1.94 -7.86
N ARG A 338 -2.84 -2.93 -7.64
CA ARG A 338 -1.53 -2.99 -8.29
C ARG A 338 -1.65 -3.12 -9.81
N ALA A 339 -2.57 -3.94 -10.30
CA ALA A 339 -2.82 -4.08 -11.73
C ALA A 339 -3.36 -2.76 -12.33
N MET A 340 -4.26 -2.05 -11.63
CA MET A 340 -4.73 -0.72 -12.04
C MET A 340 -3.59 0.31 -12.08
N MET A 341 -2.69 0.28 -11.08
CA MET A 341 -1.51 1.14 -11.03
C MET A 341 -0.57 0.87 -12.21
N ILE A 342 -0.29 -0.39 -12.51
CA ILE A 342 0.55 -0.81 -13.65
C ILE A 342 -0.08 -0.36 -14.97
N ASP A 343 -1.38 -0.60 -15.13
CA ASP A 343 -2.15 -0.18 -16.30
C ASP A 343 -2.11 1.34 -16.49
N ALA A 344 -2.32 2.12 -15.42
CA ALA A 344 -2.20 3.58 -15.44
C ALA A 344 -0.79 4.05 -15.88
N MET A 345 0.28 3.41 -15.40
CA MET A 345 1.65 3.70 -15.82
C MET A 345 1.95 3.26 -17.25
N LYS A 346 1.36 2.16 -17.74
CA LYS A 346 1.50 1.75 -19.14
C LYS A 346 0.86 2.75 -20.10
N VAL A 347 -0.34 3.22 -19.75
CA VAL A 347 -1.13 4.13 -20.60
C VAL A 347 -0.55 5.54 -20.60
N ASN A 348 -0.20 6.07 -19.43
CA ASN A 348 0.20 7.47 -19.28
C ASN A 348 1.72 7.66 -19.16
N GLY A 349 2.48 6.60 -18.92
CA GLY A 349 3.90 6.65 -18.54
C GLY A 349 4.08 6.63 -17.02
N PRO A 350 5.16 6.01 -16.49
CA PRO A 350 5.39 5.89 -15.05
C PRO A 350 5.70 7.23 -14.38
N ASP A 351 6.27 8.18 -15.10
CA ASP A 351 6.61 9.52 -14.60
C ASP A 351 5.51 10.55 -14.92
N SER A 352 4.38 10.14 -15.47
CA SER A 352 3.22 11.03 -15.60
C SER A 352 2.60 11.34 -14.25
N PHE A 353 1.82 12.44 -14.18
CA PHE A 353 1.02 12.78 -13.00
C PHE A 353 0.13 11.60 -12.57
N ILE A 354 -0.56 10.96 -13.53
CA ILE A 354 -1.46 9.83 -13.28
C ILE A 354 -0.69 8.60 -12.79
N GLY A 355 0.47 8.31 -13.40
CA GLY A 355 1.36 7.21 -12.99
C GLY A 355 1.87 7.39 -11.56
N ARG A 356 2.35 8.59 -11.22
CA ARG A 356 2.82 8.97 -9.88
C ARG A 356 1.69 8.91 -8.86
N LEU A 357 0.53 9.51 -9.14
CA LEU A 357 -0.62 9.48 -8.24
C LEU A 357 -1.14 8.05 -8.00
N SER A 358 -1.20 7.22 -9.05
CA SER A 358 -1.55 5.80 -8.90
C SER A 358 -0.56 5.05 -8.00
N CYS A 359 0.74 5.38 -8.07
CA CYS A 359 1.75 4.86 -7.15
C CYS A 359 1.48 5.31 -5.71
N LEU A 360 1.09 6.57 -5.49
CA LEU A 360 0.74 7.06 -4.15
C LEU A 360 -0.49 6.36 -3.57
N PHE A 361 -1.54 6.17 -4.37
CA PHE A 361 -2.73 5.41 -3.96
C PHE A 361 -2.40 3.95 -3.60
N GLN A 362 -1.51 3.32 -4.38
CA GLN A 362 -1.06 1.96 -4.09
C GLN A 362 -0.28 1.89 -2.76
N GLY A 363 0.42 2.95 -2.38
CA GLY A 363 1.24 3.01 -1.17
C GLY A 363 0.52 3.53 0.08
N SER A 364 -0.61 4.24 -0.05
CA SER A 364 -1.21 5.01 1.05
C SER A 364 -2.09 4.22 2.03
N ALA A 365 -2.47 3.00 1.68
CA ALA A 365 -3.38 2.14 2.45
C ALA A 365 -3.14 0.67 2.08
N ASP A 366 -3.80 -0.28 2.76
CA ASP A 366 -3.84 -1.70 2.43
C ASP A 366 -5.29 -2.16 2.18
N THR A 367 -5.49 -3.47 2.05
CA THR A 367 -6.74 -4.09 1.63
C THR A 367 -7.75 -4.24 2.78
N THR A 368 -8.39 -3.14 3.16
CA THR A 368 -9.37 -3.06 4.25
C THR A 368 -10.29 -4.29 4.37
N PHE A 369 -11.03 -4.65 3.32
CA PHE A 369 -11.99 -5.75 3.41
C PHE A 369 -11.34 -7.13 3.49
N TYR A 370 -10.20 -7.32 2.82
CA TYR A 370 -9.45 -8.57 2.87
C TYR A 370 -8.84 -8.79 4.24
N ILE A 371 -8.18 -7.77 4.80
CA ILE A 371 -7.59 -7.83 6.13
C ILE A 371 -8.71 -8.12 7.13
N VAL A 372 -9.83 -7.38 7.10
CA VAL A 372 -10.98 -7.63 7.98
C VAL A 372 -11.46 -9.08 7.88
N ALA A 373 -11.66 -9.61 6.68
CA ALA A 373 -12.09 -10.99 6.49
C ALA A 373 -11.06 -12.02 6.99
N LEU A 374 -9.78 -11.83 6.68
CA LEU A 374 -8.70 -12.76 7.04
C LEU A 374 -8.55 -12.86 8.57
N TYR A 375 -8.39 -11.71 9.22
CA TYR A 375 -8.07 -11.67 10.64
C TYR A 375 -9.29 -11.97 11.51
N PHE A 376 -10.46 -11.37 11.25
CA PHE A 376 -11.66 -11.71 12.01
C PHE A 376 -12.14 -13.14 11.72
N GLY A 377 -11.96 -13.61 10.49
CA GLY A 377 -12.24 -14.99 10.12
C GLY A 377 -11.39 -16.00 10.89
N SER A 378 -10.11 -15.72 11.14
CA SER A 378 -9.22 -16.65 11.85
C SER A 378 -9.59 -16.89 13.31
N VAL A 379 -10.39 -15.99 13.90
CA VAL A 379 -10.84 -16.08 15.30
C VAL A 379 -12.36 -16.15 15.45
N GLY A 380 -13.10 -16.32 14.35
CA GLY A 380 -14.55 -16.51 14.37
C GLY A 380 -15.39 -15.28 14.72
N ILE A 381 -14.85 -14.06 14.55
CA ILE A 381 -15.57 -12.82 14.84
C ILE A 381 -16.63 -12.57 13.77
N LYS A 382 -17.88 -12.36 14.20
CA LYS A 382 -19.04 -12.11 13.32
C LYS A 382 -19.44 -10.64 13.29
N LYS A 383 -19.32 -9.95 14.43
CA LYS A 383 -19.70 -8.54 14.58
C LYS A 383 -18.46 -7.65 14.58
N THR A 384 -18.20 -7.00 13.46
CA THR A 384 -17.00 -6.17 13.22
C THR A 384 -17.04 -4.79 13.90
N ARG A 385 -18.21 -4.38 14.45
CA ARG A 385 -18.46 -3.04 15.01
C ARG A 385 -18.02 -1.96 14.01
N TYR A 386 -17.17 -1.03 14.43
CA TYR A 386 -16.71 0.11 13.64
C TYR A 386 -15.36 -0.14 12.93
N ALA A 387 -14.87 -1.37 12.85
CA ALA A 387 -13.59 -1.67 12.18
C ALA A 387 -13.57 -1.22 10.72
N ILE A 388 -14.58 -1.64 9.93
CA ILE A 388 -14.69 -1.28 8.51
C ILE A 388 -14.79 0.23 8.31
N PRO A 389 -15.73 0.97 8.95
CA PRO A 389 -15.81 2.41 8.72
C PRO A 389 -14.57 3.16 9.23
N ALA A 390 -13.86 2.70 10.28
CA ALA A 390 -12.59 3.31 10.69
C ALA A 390 -11.54 3.18 9.59
N SER A 391 -11.38 1.96 9.07
CA SER A 391 -10.43 1.67 7.99
C SER A 391 -10.76 2.48 6.73
N LEU A 392 -12.02 2.56 6.32
CA LEU A 392 -12.41 3.33 5.14
C LEU A 392 -12.19 4.85 5.30
N ILE A 393 -12.35 5.40 6.51
CA ILE A 393 -12.01 6.82 6.77
C ILE A 393 -10.49 7.04 6.66
N ALA A 394 -9.68 6.09 7.14
CA ALA A 394 -8.24 6.13 6.97
C ALA A 394 -7.83 6.03 5.49
N ASP A 395 -8.45 5.12 4.73
CA ASP A 395 -8.24 4.97 3.28
C ASP A 395 -8.57 6.27 2.55
N LEU A 396 -9.72 6.90 2.88
CA LEU A 396 -10.12 8.17 2.30
C LEU A 396 -9.12 9.29 2.62
N ALA A 397 -8.61 9.36 3.85
CA ALA A 397 -7.58 10.31 4.21
C ALA A 397 -6.28 10.09 3.43
N GLY A 398 -5.88 8.83 3.21
CA GLY A 398 -4.75 8.47 2.36
C GLY A 398 -4.95 8.93 0.91
N ILE A 399 -6.14 8.73 0.35
CA ILE A 399 -6.51 9.15 -1.02
C ILE A 399 -6.45 10.68 -1.14
N ILE A 400 -7.08 11.42 -0.23
CA ILE A 400 -7.06 12.90 -0.24
C ILE A 400 -5.63 13.41 -0.13
N THR A 401 -4.84 12.83 0.78
CA THR A 401 -3.42 13.21 0.95
C THR A 401 -2.61 12.94 -0.31
N ALA A 402 -2.79 11.78 -0.95
CA ALA A 402 -2.11 11.44 -2.19
C ALA A 402 -2.43 12.44 -3.32
N ILE A 403 -3.69 12.86 -3.45
CA ILE A 403 -4.11 13.87 -4.43
C ILE A 403 -3.42 15.21 -4.13
N LEU A 404 -3.49 15.69 -2.89
CA LEU A 404 -2.88 16.96 -2.48
C LEU A 404 -1.36 16.96 -2.69
N ILE A 405 -0.68 15.88 -2.30
CA ILE A 405 0.76 15.73 -2.51
C ILE A 405 1.07 15.67 -4.00
N ALA A 406 0.31 14.94 -4.81
CA ALA A 406 0.54 14.87 -6.25
C ALA A 406 0.48 16.24 -6.94
N TYR A 407 -0.42 17.14 -6.54
CA TYR A 407 -0.47 18.49 -7.11
C TYR A 407 0.66 19.42 -6.64
N ASN A 408 1.18 19.20 -5.42
CA ASN A 408 2.08 20.16 -4.77
C ASN A 408 3.55 19.71 -4.71
N TRP A 409 3.81 18.42 -4.92
CA TRP A 409 5.17 17.86 -4.86
C TRP A 409 6.00 18.28 -6.09
N PRO A 410 7.28 18.65 -5.92
CA PRO A 410 8.18 19.00 -7.01
C PRO A 410 8.64 17.72 -7.72
N TRP A 411 7.79 17.20 -8.59
CA TRP A 411 8.10 16.05 -9.42
C TRP A 411 9.21 16.34 -10.42
N SER A 412 10.01 15.34 -10.77
CA SER A 412 11.00 15.51 -11.83
C SER A 412 10.30 15.75 -13.18
N SER A 413 10.91 16.60 -14.00
CA SER A 413 10.47 16.84 -15.39
C SER A 413 10.56 15.58 -16.25
#